data_AF-A0A957DG74-F1
#
_entry.id   AF-A0A957DG74-F1
#
_cell.length_a   1.000
_cell.length_b   1.000
_cell.length_c   1.000
_cell.angle_alpha   90.00
_cell.angle_beta   90.00
_cell.angle_gamma   90.00
#
_symmetry.space_group_name_H-M   'P 1'
#
loop_
_entity.id
_entity.type
_entity.pdbx_description
1 polymer ?
#
loop_
_entity_poly.entity_id
_entity_poly.type
_entity_poly.pdbx_seq_one_letter_code
_entity_poly.pdbx_strand_id
1 'polypeptide(L)'
;AIAQASGVPHTLVFRRAGDNYDTPNYDLPPAEAANQHWALHKAALPPELDPNLVWIETINEVDKGRSAWLAEFALETARLALADGYRWAAFGWSSGEPEISDWQSPAMLRFLRLAGEHPDRIAIALHEYSFKADEIGHDYPFKLGRFQLLYQVCDQVGIPRPTVLITEWGWEYDNVPGLDEAMRDIAWASALYAPYPEVKGAALWYLGPGYNNIADKAHIFMIPLRDYALGHYFAVPLRPAQAPINPEQYRP
;
A
#
# COMPACT_ATOMS: atom_id res chain seq x y z
N ALA A 1 4.97 9.17 20.05
CA ALA A 1 5.53 10.47 20.46
C ALA A 1 5.59 11.49 19.31
N ILE A 2 6.40 11.30 18.25
CA ILE A 2 6.53 12.31 17.16
C ILE A 2 5.20 12.58 16.44
N ALA A 3 4.51 11.52 16.02
CA ALA A 3 3.24 11.68 15.29
C ALA A 3 2.16 12.40 16.10
N GLN A 4 2.13 12.22 17.42
CA GLN A 4 1.19 12.88 18.32
C GLN A 4 1.55 14.35 18.60
N ALA A 5 2.84 14.70 18.65
CA ALA A 5 3.30 16.02 19.09
C ALA A 5 3.53 17.03 17.96
N SER A 6 3.65 16.58 16.72
CA SER A 6 4.10 17.42 15.60
C SER A 6 3.08 18.43 15.05
N GLY A 7 1.78 18.23 15.31
CA GLY A 7 0.71 19.08 14.76
C GLY A 7 0.46 18.93 13.24
N VAL A 8 1.14 17.99 12.56
CA VAL A 8 0.90 17.66 11.14
C VAL A 8 0.26 16.27 11.02
N PRO A 9 -0.60 16.03 10.02
CA PRO A 9 -1.11 14.69 9.76
C PRO A 9 0.01 13.69 9.43
N HIS A 10 -0.01 12.52 10.04
CA HIS A 10 0.93 11.43 9.77
C HIS A 10 0.21 10.21 9.19
N THR A 11 0.87 9.55 8.26
CA THR A 11 0.52 8.19 7.82
C THR A 11 1.57 7.24 8.38
N LEU A 12 1.20 6.42 9.35
CA LEU A 12 2.06 5.40 9.93
C LEU A 12 1.50 4.02 9.59
N VAL A 13 2.36 3.14 9.09
CA VAL A 13 2.02 1.73 8.84
C VAL A 13 2.93 0.87 9.69
N PHE A 14 2.35 -0.11 10.37
CA PHE A 14 3.07 -1.13 11.11
C PHE A 14 2.74 -2.49 10.53
N ARG A 15 3.78 -3.23 10.14
CA ARG A 15 3.72 -4.63 9.77
C ARG A 15 4.66 -5.42 10.65
N ARG A 16 4.18 -6.54 11.19
CA ARG A 16 5.04 -7.57 11.78
C ARG A 16 5.34 -8.60 10.70
N ALA A 17 6.63 -8.82 10.43
CA ALA A 17 7.11 -9.79 9.45
C ALA A 17 7.69 -11.04 10.14
N GLY A 18 7.79 -12.14 9.39
CA GLY A 18 8.39 -13.40 9.83
C GLY A 18 7.42 -14.59 9.88
N ASP A 19 7.96 -15.76 10.27
CA ASP A 19 7.25 -17.04 10.23
C ASP A 19 5.83 -16.97 10.82
N ASN A 20 4.85 -17.32 9.99
CA ASN A 20 3.40 -17.30 10.26
C ASN A 20 2.70 -15.92 10.31
N TYR A 21 3.41 -14.81 10.11
CA TYR A 21 2.80 -13.48 10.09
C TYR A 21 2.52 -12.96 8.67
N ASP A 22 3.39 -13.27 7.71
CA ASP A 22 3.34 -12.68 6.37
C ASP A 22 2.18 -13.19 5.51
N THR A 23 1.76 -14.44 5.69
CA THR A 23 0.65 -15.03 4.93
C THR A 23 -0.31 -15.77 5.85
N PRO A 24 -1.64 -15.74 5.57
CA PRO A 24 -2.60 -16.51 6.32
C PRO A 24 -2.50 -18.00 5.95
N ASN A 25 -3.14 -18.86 6.74
CA ASN A 25 -3.25 -20.28 6.41
C ASN A 25 -4.29 -20.51 5.29
N TYR A 26 -3.82 -20.74 4.07
CA TYR A 26 -4.64 -20.98 2.89
C TYR A 26 -5.40 -22.32 2.88
N ASP A 27 -5.04 -23.28 3.75
CA ASP A 27 -5.73 -24.57 3.85
C ASP A 27 -7.03 -24.49 4.65
N LEU A 28 -7.31 -23.35 5.28
CA LEU A 28 -8.55 -23.09 6.02
C LEU A 28 -9.59 -22.36 5.16
N PRO A 29 -10.88 -22.44 5.52
CA PRO A 29 -11.88 -21.52 5.01
C PRO A 29 -11.46 -20.05 5.26
N PRO A 30 -11.71 -19.10 4.32
CA PRO A 30 -11.20 -17.73 4.42
C PRO A 30 -11.56 -17.02 5.73
N ALA A 31 -12.80 -17.19 6.21
CA ALA A 31 -13.26 -16.57 7.44
C ALA A 31 -12.57 -17.15 8.68
N GLU A 32 -12.30 -18.46 8.70
CA GLU A 32 -11.57 -19.10 9.79
C GLU A 32 -10.10 -18.64 9.80
N ALA A 33 -9.45 -18.61 8.64
CA ALA A 33 -8.11 -18.07 8.48
C ALA A 33 -8.04 -16.61 8.94
N ALA A 34 -9.01 -15.77 8.58
CA ALA A 34 -9.09 -14.37 9.01
C ALA A 34 -9.15 -14.23 10.53
N ASN A 35 -10.00 -15.02 11.19
CA ASN A 35 -10.12 -15.01 12.65
C ASN A 35 -8.81 -15.43 13.33
N GLN A 36 -8.19 -16.52 12.87
CA GLN A 36 -6.93 -17.01 13.44
C GLN A 36 -5.78 -16.01 13.21
N HIS A 37 -5.65 -15.50 11.98
CA HIS A 37 -4.57 -14.58 11.60
C HIS A 37 -4.69 -13.23 12.32
N TRP A 38 -5.91 -12.68 12.39
CA TRP A 38 -6.15 -11.44 13.10
C TRP A 38 -5.89 -11.57 14.60
N ALA A 39 -6.31 -12.68 15.22
CA ALA A 39 -6.03 -12.95 16.63
C ALA A 39 -4.51 -13.05 16.90
N LEU A 40 -3.77 -13.73 16.02
CA LEU A 40 -2.32 -13.85 16.09
C LEU A 40 -1.64 -12.48 16.04
N HIS A 41 -2.02 -11.63 15.09
CA HIS A 41 -1.46 -10.28 14.94
C HIS A 41 -1.81 -9.40 16.14
N LYS A 42 -3.08 -9.35 16.57
CA LYS A 42 -3.51 -8.57 17.75
C LYS A 42 -2.73 -8.94 19.01
N ALA A 43 -2.51 -10.22 19.27
CA ALA A 43 -1.76 -10.68 20.43
C ALA A 43 -0.28 -10.24 20.40
N ALA A 44 0.23 -9.91 19.21
CA ALA A 44 1.63 -9.57 18.95
C ALA A 44 1.85 -8.07 18.74
N LEU A 45 0.79 -7.24 18.75
CA LEU A 45 0.90 -5.79 18.57
C LEU A 45 1.62 -5.15 19.77
N PRO A 46 2.62 -4.28 19.53
CA PRO A 46 3.24 -3.50 20.59
C PRO A 46 2.19 -2.63 21.33
N PRO A 47 2.17 -2.63 22.67
CA PRO A 47 1.15 -1.91 23.46
C PRO A 47 1.21 -0.39 23.29
N GLU A 48 2.31 0.15 22.78
CA GLU A 48 2.50 1.58 22.49
C GLU A 48 1.84 2.04 21.18
N LEU A 49 1.36 1.11 20.32
CA LEU A 49 0.68 1.48 19.08
C LEU A 49 -0.71 2.02 19.39
N ASP A 50 -0.98 3.24 18.92
CA ASP A 50 -2.31 3.84 18.98
C ASP A 50 -3.11 3.39 17.74
N PRO A 51 -4.20 2.61 17.93
CA PRO A 51 -5.01 2.10 16.81
C PRO A 51 -5.70 3.21 16.01
N ASN A 52 -5.79 4.44 16.54
CA ASN A 52 -6.33 5.59 15.83
C ASN A 52 -5.28 6.33 15.00
N LEU A 53 -3.99 6.01 15.14
CA LEU A 53 -2.90 6.67 14.42
C LEU A 53 -2.20 5.75 13.43
N VAL A 54 -2.13 4.45 13.74
CA VAL A 54 -1.32 3.48 13.00
C VAL A 54 -2.21 2.54 12.20
N TRP A 55 -1.90 2.40 10.92
CA TRP A 55 -2.44 1.35 10.05
C TRP A 55 -1.73 0.04 10.32
N ILE A 56 -2.47 -1.02 10.59
CA ILE A 56 -1.93 -2.37 10.76
C ILE A 56 -2.02 -3.11 9.43
N GLU A 57 -0.87 -3.55 8.92
CA GLU A 57 -0.77 -4.44 7.77
C GLU A 57 -0.42 -5.84 8.28
N THR A 58 -1.22 -6.84 7.93
CA THR A 58 -1.12 -8.18 8.51
C THR A 58 -0.73 -9.25 7.50
N ILE A 59 -0.64 -8.92 6.22
CA ILE A 59 -0.31 -9.87 5.14
C ILE A 59 0.58 -9.17 4.11
N ASN A 60 1.49 -9.94 3.50
CA ASN A 60 2.56 -9.47 2.63
C ASN A 60 2.74 -10.43 1.45
N GLU A 61 2.85 -9.91 0.23
CA GLU A 61 3.16 -10.65 -1.01
C GLU A 61 2.37 -11.98 -1.14
N VAL A 62 1.07 -11.87 -0.92
CA VAL A 62 0.13 -13.01 -0.88
C VAL A 62 -0.08 -13.66 -2.26
N ASP A 63 -0.43 -14.96 -2.26
CA ASP A 63 -0.63 -15.76 -3.48
C ASP A 63 -1.71 -15.17 -4.42
N LYS A 64 -1.28 -14.59 -5.55
CA LYS A 64 -2.17 -14.07 -6.59
C LYS A 64 -3.18 -15.08 -7.13
N GLY A 65 -2.83 -16.38 -7.16
CA GLY A 65 -3.72 -17.44 -7.65
C GLY A 65 -4.90 -17.71 -6.72
N ARG A 66 -4.93 -17.08 -5.54
CA ARG A 66 -5.97 -17.21 -4.52
C ARG A 66 -6.78 -15.92 -4.35
N SER A 67 -6.82 -15.04 -5.35
CA SER A 67 -7.47 -13.71 -5.27
C SER A 67 -8.89 -13.72 -4.69
N ALA A 68 -9.75 -14.64 -5.13
CA ALA A 68 -11.13 -14.75 -4.63
C ALA A 68 -11.17 -15.20 -3.15
N TRP A 69 -10.31 -16.14 -2.75
CA TRP A 69 -10.17 -16.58 -1.36
C TRP A 69 -9.65 -15.42 -0.50
N LEU A 70 -8.64 -14.70 -0.99
CA LEU A 70 -8.04 -13.54 -0.32
C LEU A 70 -9.05 -12.40 -0.14
N ALA A 71 -9.95 -12.19 -1.10
CA ALA A 71 -11.02 -11.22 -0.97
C ALA A 71 -11.98 -11.53 0.19
N GLU A 72 -12.34 -12.81 0.36
CA GLU A 72 -13.21 -13.24 1.46
C GLU A 72 -12.50 -13.16 2.81
N PHE A 73 -11.22 -13.55 2.85
CA PHE A 73 -10.35 -13.38 4.01
C PHE A 73 -10.22 -11.90 4.41
N ALA A 74 -9.98 -11.02 3.44
CA ALA A 74 -9.80 -9.58 3.68
C ALA A 74 -11.10 -8.93 4.13
N LEU A 75 -12.24 -9.31 3.56
CA LEU A 75 -13.55 -8.85 3.99
C LEU A 75 -13.82 -9.19 5.46
N GLU A 76 -13.49 -10.41 5.88
CA GLU A 76 -13.68 -10.83 7.27
C GLU A 76 -12.68 -10.13 8.20
N THR A 77 -11.41 -10.05 7.82
CA THR A 77 -10.37 -9.35 8.61
C THR A 77 -10.71 -7.87 8.80
N ALA A 78 -11.21 -7.20 7.75
CA ALA A 78 -11.64 -5.81 7.83
C ALA A 78 -12.80 -5.62 8.83
N ARG A 79 -13.77 -6.55 8.86
CA ARG A 79 -14.86 -6.51 9.85
C ARG A 79 -14.36 -6.67 11.28
N LEU A 80 -13.43 -7.60 11.49
CA LEU A 80 -12.79 -7.81 12.79
C LEU A 80 -12.01 -6.57 13.23
N ALA A 81 -11.19 -5.99 12.34
CA ALA A 81 -10.43 -4.77 12.62
C ALA A 81 -11.34 -3.57 12.93
N LEU A 82 -12.45 -3.41 12.18
CA LEU A 82 -13.45 -2.38 12.47
C LEU A 82 -14.09 -2.57 13.84
N ALA A 83 -14.53 -3.79 14.16
CA ALA A 83 -15.13 -4.14 15.44
C ALA A 83 -14.18 -3.88 16.62
N ASP A 84 -12.89 -4.16 16.44
CA ASP A 84 -11.86 -3.98 17.45
C ASP A 84 -11.30 -2.54 17.51
N GLY A 85 -11.74 -1.63 16.63
CA GLY A 85 -11.31 -0.23 16.69
C GLY A 85 -10.00 0.09 15.94
N TYR A 86 -9.46 -0.83 15.12
CA TYR A 86 -8.19 -0.64 14.41
C TYR A 86 -8.36 0.00 13.03
N ARG A 87 -7.26 0.59 12.54
CA ARG A 87 -7.03 0.85 11.11
C ARG A 87 -6.29 -0.33 10.50
N TRP A 88 -6.77 -0.86 9.38
CA TRP A 88 -6.19 -2.05 8.76
C TRP A 88 -6.00 -1.88 7.25
N ALA A 89 -4.88 -2.42 6.74
CA ALA A 89 -4.54 -2.39 5.33
C ALA A 89 -4.35 -3.81 4.78
N ALA A 90 -5.00 -4.09 3.65
CA ALA A 90 -5.03 -5.40 3.04
C ALA A 90 -3.95 -5.62 1.97
N PHE A 91 -3.57 -6.89 1.86
CA PHE A 91 -2.82 -7.57 0.79
C PHE A 91 -1.32 -7.40 0.76
N GLY A 92 -0.80 -6.17 0.62
CA GLY A 92 0.63 -5.97 0.39
C GLY A 92 1.10 -6.73 -0.86
N TRP A 93 0.27 -6.77 -1.90
CA TRP A 93 0.57 -7.56 -3.08
C TRP A 93 1.83 -7.06 -3.78
N SER A 94 2.63 -8.02 -4.27
CA SER A 94 3.81 -7.73 -5.09
C SER A 94 3.44 -7.05 -6.42
N SER A 95 4.43 -6.47 -7.07
CA SER A 95 4.21 -5.63 -8.25
C SER A 95 3.74 -6.43 -9.46
N GLY A 96 2.73 -5.89 -10.13
CA GLY A 96 2.00 -6.61 -11.18
C GLY A 96 0.98 -7.64 -10.68
N GLU A 97 0.67 -7.69 -9.38
CA GLU A 97 -0.32 -8.64 -8.84
C GLU A 97 -1.33 -7.97 -7.93
N PRO A 98 -2.63 -8.22 -8.00
CA PRO A 98 -3.26 -9.24 -8.79
C PRO A 98 -3.65 -8.64 -10.15
N GLU A 99 -4.14 -9.47 -11.05
CA GLU A 99 -4.58 -9.03 -12.37
C GLU A 99 -5.81 -8.11 -12.25
N ILE A 100 -6.09 -7.31 -13.28
CA ILE A 100 -7.29 -6.45 -13.31
C ILE A 100 -8.57 -7.26 -13.05
N SER A 101 -8.66 -8.47 -13.61
CA SER A 101 -9.82 -9.35 -13.43
C SER A 101 -10.02 -9.79 -11.98
N ASP A 102 -8.96 -9.87 -11.19
CA ASP A 102 -9.05 -10.25 -9.77
C ASP A 102 -9.74 -9.15 -8.95
N TRP A 103 -9.47 -7.89 -9.28
CA TRP A 103 -10.16 -6.73 -8.72
C TRP A 103 -11.65 -6.72 -9.00
N GLN A 104 -12.05 -7.27 -10.14
CA GLN A 104 -13.44 -7.28 -10.62
C GLN A 104 -14.26 -8.46 -10.08
N SER A 105 -13.64 -9.41 -9.37
CA SER A 105 -14.36 -10.57 -8.84
C SER A 105 -15.45 -10.15 -7.84
N PRO A 106 -16.61 -10.84 -7.78
CA PRO A 106 -17.69 -10.47 -6.86
C PRO A 106 -17.27 -10.43 -5.39
N ALA A 107 -16.33 -11.28 -4.97
CA ALA A 107 -15.80 -11.26 -3.61
C ALA A 107 -14.94 -10.01 -3.37
N MET A 108 -14.07 -9.66 -4.32
CA MET A 108 -13.24 -8.48 -4.22
C MET A 108 -14.06 -7.19 -4.19
N LEU A 109 -15.05 -7.07 -5.06
CA LEU A 109 -15.94 -5.90 -5.09
C LEU A 109 -16.68 -5.67 -3.76
N ARG A 110 -17.00 -6.73 -3.01
CA ARG A 110 -17.57 -6.60 -1.65
C ARG A 110 -16.56 -6.01 -0.68
N PHE A 111 -15.30 -6.47 -0.73
CA PHE A 111 -14.24 -5.92 0.10
C PHE A 111 -13.92 -4.46 -0.28
N LEU A 112 -13.77 -4.17 -1.57
CA LEU A 112 -13.50 -2.81 -2.08
C LEU A 112 -14.61 -1.82 -1.66
N ARG A 113 -15.88 -2.26 -1.70
CA ARG A 113 -16.99 -1.43 -1.21
C ARG A 113 -16.85 -1.10 0.26
N LEU A 114 -16.57 -2.10 1.11
CA LEU A 114 -16.35 -1.88 2.55
C LEU A 114 -15.16 -0.92 2.77
N ALA A 115 -14.07 -1.09 2.03
CA ALA A 115 -12.89 -0.22 2.14
C ALA A 115 -13.21 1.23 1.72
N GLY A 116 -13.95 1.42 0.62
CA GLY A 116 -14.41 2.73 0.16
C GLY A 116 -15.41 3.41 1.10
N GLU A 117 -16.24 2.65 1.82
CA GLU A 117 -17.18 3.15 2.83
C GLU A 117 -16.48 3.53 4.15
N HIS A 118 -15.28 2.99 4.40
CA HIS A 118 -14.49 3.21 5.60
C HIS A 118 -13.07 3.72 5.30
N PRO A 119 -12.90 4.83 4.55
CA PRO A 119 -11.58 5.23 4.02
C PRO A 119 -10.58 5.64 5.11
N ASP A 120 -11.03 6.00 6.31
CA ASP A 120 -10.16 6.36 7.43
C ASP A 120 -9.83 5.16 8.35
N ARG A 121 -10.29 3.95 7.98
CA ARG A 121 -10.17 2.72 8.80
C ARG A 121 -9.76 1.48 8.02
N ILE A 122 -10.12 1.36 6.74
CA ILE A 122 -9.78 0.22 5.90
C ILE A 122 -9.09 0.73 4.64
N ALA A 123 -7.95 0.12 4.32
CA ALA A 123 -7.13 0.50 3.18
C ALA A 123 -6.65 -0.73 2.41
N ILE A 124 -6.07 -0.47 1.24
CA ILE A 124 -5.36 -1.45 0.42
C ILE A 124 -3.88 -1.08 0.45
N ALA A 125 -3.04 -2.04 0.83
CA ALA A 125 -1.59 -1.95 0.73
C ALA A 125 -1.14 -2.52 -0.62
N LEU A 126 -0.28 -1.77 -1.32
CA LEU A 126 0.30 -2.15 -2.62
C LEU A 126 1.82 -2.04 -2.57
N HIS A 127 2.50 -3.00 -3.21
CA HIS A 127 3.93 -2.90 -3.49
C HIS A 127 4.16 -2.58 -4.97
N GLU A 128 4.96 -1.54 -5.25
CA GLU A 128 5.16 -0.99 -6.60
C GLU A 128 6.65 -0.86 -6.96
N TYR A 129 7.19 -1.86 -7.67
CA TYR A 129 8.58 -2.01 -8.08
C TYR A 129 8.66 -2.15 -9.60
N SER A 130 9.62 -1.48 -10.23
CA SER A 130 9.85 -1.63 -11.68
C SER A 130 10.50 -2.98 -12.04
N PHE A 131 11.21 -3.55 -11.06
CA PHE A 131 12.17 -4.63 -11.21
C PHE A 131 13.38 -4.29 -12.10
N LYS A 132 13.65 -2.99 -12.28
CA LYS A 132 14.79 -2.47 -13.06
C LYS A 132 15.33 -1.17 -12.46
N ALA A 133 16.60 -1.19 -12.07
CA ALA A 133 17.29 -0.03 -11.50
C ALA A 133 17.36 1.17 -12.46
N ASP A 134 17.39 0.96 -13.77
CA ASP A 134 17.57 1.97 -14.82
C ASP A 134 16.28 2.34 -15.57
N GLU A 135 15.13 1.80 -15.15
CA GLU A 135 13.85 2.01 -15.85
C GLU A 135 12.67 1.97 -14.85
N ILE A 136 12.50 3.03 -14.04
CA ILE A 136 11.41 3.10 -13.04
C ILE A 136 10.01 2.91 -13.64
N GLY A 137 9.85 3.29 -14.91
CA GLY A 137 8.59 3.19 -15.66
C GLY A 137 8.28 1.82 -16.26
N HIS A 138 9.13 0.82 -16.03
CA HIS A 138 9.00 -0.47 -16.69
C HIS A 138 7.63 -1.11 -16.40
N ASP A 139 6.91 -1.47 -17.47
CA ASP A 139 5.52 -1.96 -17.45
C ASP A 139 4.51 -1.04 -16.75
N TYR A 140 4.76 0.27 -16.66
CA TYR A 140 3.75 1.22 -16.19
C TYR A 140 2.48 1.17 -17.09
N PRO A 141 1.25 1.17 -16.52
CA PRO A 141 0.91 1.37 -15.11
C PRO A 141 0.72 0.07 -14.31
N PHE A 142 1.15 -1.08 -14.82
CA PHE A 142 0.88 -2.38 -14.21
C PHE A 142 1.76 -2.65 -12.98
N LYS A 143 3.03 -2.23 -13.02
CA LYS A 143 3.96 -2.35 -11.89
C LYS A 143 3.90 -1.16 -10.93
N LEU A 144 4.03 0.06 -11.45
CA LEU A 144 3.85 1.31 -10.72
C LEU A 144 2.59 2.03 -11.20
N GLY A 145 1.85 2.68 -10.31
CA GLY A 145 0.63 3.41 -10.63
C GLY A 145 -0.63 2.56 -10.76
N ARG A 146 -0.56 1.28 -10.42
CA ARG A 146 -1.63 0.28 -10.54
C ARG A 146 -2.86 0.57 -9.68
N PHE A 147 -2.72 1.39 -8.64
CA PHE A 147 -3.86 1.92 -7.90
C PHE A 147 -4.88 2.63 -8.83
N GLN A 148 -4.42 3.19 -9.95
CA GLN A 148 -5.29 3.79 -10.97
C GLN A 148 -6.25 2.76 -11.58
N LEU A 149 -5.77 1.55 -11.87
CA LEU A 149 -6.58 0.47 -12.42
C LEU A 149 -7.61 -0.02 -11.41
N LEU A 150 -7.21 -0.15 -10.14
CA LEU A 150 -8.11 -0.43 -9.02
C LEU A 150 -9.22 0.64 -8.92
N TYR A 151 -8.88 1.92 -9.01
CA TYR A 151 -9.86 3.00 -8.97
C TYR A 151 -10.78 3.00 -10.19
N GLN A 152 -10.29 2.66 -11.38
CA GLN A 152 -11.16 2.48 -12.56
C GLN A 152 -12.19 1.37 -12.34
N VAL A 153 -11.79 0.26 -11.73
CA VAL A 153 -12.73 -0.81 -11.36
C VAL A 153 -13.79 -0.29 -10.39
N CYS A 154 -13.40 0.48 -9.38
CA CYS A 154 -14.33 1.06 -8.41
C CYS A 154 -15.32 2.01 -9.08
N ASP A 155 -14.83 2.93 -9.92
CA ASP A 155 -15.63 3.91 -10.64
C ASP A 155 -16.63 3.24 -11.60
N GLN A 156 -16.21 2.19 -12.30
CA GLN A 156 -17.05 1.44 -13.24
C GLN A 156 -18.28 0.79 -12.58
N VAL A 157 -18.15 0.35 -11.33
CA VAL A 157 -19.24 -0.30 -10.58
C VAL A 157 -19.90 0.63 -9.55
N GLY A 158 -19.52 1.91 -9.53
CA GLY A 158 -20.13 2.93 -8.68
C GLY A 158 -19.87 2.75 -7.19
N ILE A 159 -18.70 2.22 -6.80
CA ILE A 159 -18.28 2.17 -5.39
C ILE A 159 -17.24 3.28 -5.10
N PRO A 160 -17.21 3.83 -3.87
CA PRO A 160 -16.18 4.82 -3.51
C PRO A 160 -14.77 4.23 -3.65
N ARG A 161 -13.82 5.05 -4.09
CA ARG A 161 -12.41 4.66 -4.16
C ARG A 161 -11.87 4.40 -2.75
N PRO A 162 -11.26 3.24 -2.47
CA PRO A 162 -10.70 2.93 -1.16
C PRO A 162 -9.42 3.73 -0.92
N THR A 163 -9.05 3.90 0.35
CA THR A 163 -7.72 4.39 0.70
C THR A 163 -6.65 3.40 0.24
N VAL A 164 -5.57 3.92 -0.32
CA VAL A 164 -4.40 3.15 -0.76
C VAL A 164 -3.16 3.60 0.01
N LEU A 165 -2.39 2.62 0.46
CA LEU A 165 -1.07 2.79 1.06
C LEU A 165 -0.07 2.10 0.12
N ILE A 166 0.89 2.84 -0.43
CA ILE A 166 1.99 2.23 -1.15
C ILE A 166 3.04 1.88 -0.11
N THR A 167 2.91 0.69 0.49
CA THR A 167 3.69 0.28 1.67
C THR A 167 5.11 -0.13 1.31
N GLU A 168 5.36 -0.40 0.03
CA GLU A 168 6.68 -0.54 -0.55
C GLU A 168 6.66 -0.02 -2.00
N TRP A 169 7.70 0.72 -2.39
CA TRP A 169 7.97 1.01 -3.79
C TRP A 169 9.46 1.18 -4.07
N GLY A 170 9.86 1.04 -5.32
CA GLY A 170 11.23 1.28 -5.74
C GLY A 170 11.56 0.67 -7.10
N TRP A 171 12.81 0.24 -7.24
CA TRP A 171 13.34 -0.31 -8.48
C TRP A 171 13.47 -1.82 -8.41
N GLU A 172 14.60 -2.31 -7.92
CA GLU A 172 14.88 -3.72 -7.69
C GLU A 172 14.85 -4.04 -6.18
N TYR A 173 14.74 -5.32 -5.85
CA TYR A 173 14.69 -5.74 -4.45
C TYR A 173 16.03 -5.56 -3.73
N ASP A 174 17.16 -5.57 -4.46
CA ASP A 174 18.52 -5.52 -3.91
C ASP A 174 19.42 -4.46 -4.57
N ASN A 175 18.84 -3.56 -5.38
CA ASN A 175 19.58 -2.50 -6.04
C ASN A 175 18.73 -1.24 -6.26
N VAL A 176 19.42 -0.10 -6.33
CA VAL A 176 18.84 1.23 -6.60
C VAL A 176 19.74 1.98 -7.58
N PRO A 177 19.21 2.95 -8.35
CA PRO A 177 20.02 3.78 -9.21
C PRO A 177 20.91 4.75 -8.43
N GLY A 178 21.75 5.48 -9.17
CA GLY A 178 22.50 6.60 -8.61
C GLY A 178 21.59 7.73 -8.12
N LEU A 179 22.09 8.56 -7.21
CA LEU A 179 21.32 9.62 -6.54
C LEU A 179 20.53 10.53 -7.49
N ASP A 180 21.15 11.02 -8.56
CA ASP A 180 20.49 11.97 -9.47
C ASP A 180 19.32 11.34 -10.22
N GLU A 181 19.45 10.06 -10.59
CA GLU A 181 18.39 9.29 -11.24
C GLU A 181 17.29 8.93 -10.23
N ALA A 182 17.68 8.44 -9.05
CA ALA A 182 16.75 8.14 -7.96
C ALA A 182 15.86 9.35 -7.62
N MET A 183 16.43 10.56 -7.54
CA MET A 183 15.66 11.76 -7.23
C MET A 183 14.74 12.22 -8.36
N ARG A 184 15.08 11.97 -9.63
CA ARG A 184 14.16 12.21 -10.76
C ARG A 184 12.97 11.27 -10.70
N ASP A 185 13.24 10.00 -10.44
CA ASP A 185 12.23 8.95 -10.33
C ASP A 185 11.31 9.17 -9.13
N ILE A 186 11.86 9.59 -7.97
CA ILE A 186 11.10 10.02 -6.79
C ILE A 186 10.19 11.21 -7.12
N ALA A 187 10.69 12.19 -7.88
CA ALA A 187 9.88 13.33 -8.28
C ALA A 187 8.73 12.94 -9.22
N TRP A 188 9.00 12.03 -10.17
CA TRP A 188 7.98 11.46 -11.04
C TRP A 188 6.93 10.67 -10.26
N ALA A 189 7.35 9.77 -9.37
CA ALA A 189 6.46 8.98 -8.52
C ALA A 189 5.60 9.89 -7.61
N SER A 190 6.19 10.95 -7.06
CA SER A 190 5.46 11.95 -6.28
C SER A 190 4.38 12.64 -7.11
N ALA A 191 4.68 13.02 -8.37
CA ALA A 191 3.69 13.60 -9.27
C ALA A 191 2.59 12.62 -9.67
N LEU A 192 2.90 11.32 -9.75
CA LEU A 192 1.94 10.25 -10.00
C LEU A 192 0.98 10.04 -8.81
N TYR A 193 1.48 9.96 -7.58
CA TYR A 193 0.67 9.63 -6.39
C TYR A 193 -0.07 10.83 -5.81
N ALA A 194 0.59 11.99 -5.72
CA ALA A 194 0.09 13.11 -4.94
C ALA A 194 -1.30 13.65 -5.35
N PRO A 195 -1.73 13.63 -6.62
CA PRO A 195 -3.05 14.12 -7.02
C PRO A 195 -4.23 13.35 -6.42
N TYR A 196 -4.01 12.16 -5.86
CA TYR A 196 -5.06 11.27 -5.38
C TYR A 196 -5.18 11.33 -3.84
N PRO A 197 -6.20 12.01 -3.28
CA PRO A 197 -6.35 12.13 -1.82
C PRO A 197 -6.58 10.78 -1.10
N GLU A 198 -6.96 9.75 -1.84
CA GLU A 198 -7.06 8.36 -1.37
C GLU A 198 -5.69 7.69 -1.18
N VAL A 199 -4.62 8.15 -1.85
CA VAL A 199 -3.25 7.65 -1.63
C VAL A 199 -2.60 8.42 -0.48
N LYS A 200 -2.27 7.74 0.63
CA LYS A 200 -1.79 8.42 1.86
C LYS A 200 -0.28 8.55 1.98
N GLY A 201 0.46 7.92 1.07
CA GLY A 201 1.92 7.96 1.05
C GLY A 201 2.51 6.75 0.32
N ALA A 202 3.81 6.85 0.06
CA ALA A 202 4.60 5.80 -0.54
C ALA A 202 5.92 5.62 0.22
N ALA A 203 6.22 4.40 0.64
CA ALA A 203 7.43 4.07 1.40
C ALA A 203 8.50 3.46 0.49
N LEU A 204 9.65 4.12 0.39
CA LEU A 204 10.76 3.65 -0.43
C LEU A 204 11.43 2.42 0.21
N TRP A 205 11.63 1.37 -0.56
CA TRP A 205 12.38 0.18 -0.16
C TRP A 205 13.90 0.44 -0.21
N TYR A 206 14.73 0.12 0.79
CA TYR A 206 14.45 -0.26 2.19
C TYR A 206 15.73 -0.04 3.02
N LEU A 207 15.56 0.19 4.34
CA LEU A 207 16.67 0.48 5.28
C LEU A 207 16.97 -0.65 6.28
N GLY A 208 16.41 -1.85 6.06
CA GLY A 208 16.70 -3.01 6.91
C GLY A 208 17.75 -3.96 6.32
N PRO A 209 18.03 -5.06 7.04
CA PRO A 209 19.10 -6.00 6.67
C PRO A 209 18.73 -6.87 5.46
N GLY A 210 19.73 -7.52 4.87
CA GLY A 210 19.56 -8.47 3.76
C GLY A 210 19.70 -7.82 2.38
N TYR A 211 19.20 -8.51 1.35
CA TYR A 211 19.05 -7.99 -0.02
C TYR A 211 20.27 -7.23 -0.56
N ASN A 212 21.45 -7.87 -0.53
CA ASN A 212 22.70 -7.29 -1.05
C ASN A 212 23.06 -5.91 -0.45
N ASN A 213 22.87 -5.75 0.86
CA ASN A 213 23.10 -4.51 1.60
C ASN A 213 22.33 -3.31 1.02
N ILE A 214 21.06 -3.54 0.62
CA ILE A 214 20.20 -2.49 0.07
C ILE A 214 20.13 -1.24 0.95
N ALA A 215 20.18 -1.41 2.27
CA ALA A 215 20.20 -0.30 3.23
C ALA A 215 21.37 0.67 2.97
N ASP A 216 22.58 0.16 2.69
CA ASP A 216 23.76 1.00 2.41
C ASP A 216 23.62 1.73 1.07
N LYS A 217 22.85 1.18 0.13
CA LYS A 217 22.60 1.84 -1.16
C LYS A 217 21.50 2.89 -1.04
N ALA A 218 20.41 2.58 -0.34
CA ALA A 218 19.26 3.46 -0.19
C ALA A 218 19.48 4.60 0.80
N HIS A 219 20.39 4.46 1.78
CA HIS A 219 20.60 5.48 2.81
C HIS A 219 21.01 6.86 2.26
N ILE A 220 21.61 6.92 1.06
CA ILE A 220 22.10 8.16 0.45
C ILE A 220 20.92 9.06 0.06
N PHE A 221 19.72 8.50 -0.10
CA PHE A 221 18.51 9.23 -0.46
C PHE A 221 17.86 9.92 0.74
N MET A 222 18.20 9.56 1.99
CA MET A 222 17.48 10.05 3.17
C MET A 222 17.44 11.58 3.28
N ILE A 223 18.58 12.25 3.10
CA ILE A 223 18.65 13.71 3.20
C ILE A 223 17.98 14.39 1.99
N PRO A 224 18.30 14.02 0.73
CA PRO A 224 17.62 14.57 -0.44
C PRO A 224 16.11 14.34 -0.47
N LEU A 225 15.64 13.15 -0.07
CA LEU A 225 14.22 12.82 0.01
C LEU A 225 13.50 13.65 1.08
N ARG A 226 14.11 13.82 2.27
CA ARG A 226 13.58 14.71 3.31
C ARG A 226 13.43 16.13 2.77
N ASP A 227 14.49 16.68 2.17
CA ASP A 227 14.48 18.06 1.68
C ASP A 227 13.47 18.23 0.54
N TYR A 228 13.37 17.24 -0.35
CA TYR A 228 12.34 17.17 -1.38
C TYR A 228 10.93 17.19 -0.78
N ALA A 229 10.64 16.27 0.16
CA ALA A 229 9.32 16.12 0.77
C ALA A 229 8.87 17.36 1.58
N LEU A 230 9.82 18.11 2.16
CA LEU A 230 9.52 19.36 2.86
C LEU A 230 9.36 20.57 1.92
N GLY A 231 9.93 20.50 0.71
CA GLY A 231 9.96 21.60 -0.26
C GLY A 231 8.94 21.50 -1.41
N HIS A 232 8.37 20.32 -1.66
CA HIS A 232 7.51 20.06 -2.82
C HIS A 232 6.08 19.75 -2.40
N TYR A 233 5.14 20.51 -2.96
CA TYR A 233 3.72 20.43 -2.63
C TYR A 233 2.90 20.31 -3.91
N PHE A 234 1.83 19.52 -3.84
CA PHE A 234 0.91 19.32 -4.94
C PHE A 234 -0.48 19.83 -4.57
N ALA A 235 -1.16 20.44 -5.54
CA ALA A 235 -2.57 20.73 -5.38
C ALA A 235 -3.37 19.42 -5.47
N VAL A 236 -4.17 19.15 -4.46
CA VAL A 236 -5.05 17.96 -4.43
C VAL A 236 -6.51 18.39 -4.48
N PRO A 237 -7.37 17.65 -5.19
CA PRO A 237 -8.80 17.90 -5.16
C PRO A 237 -9.33 17.72 -3.73
N LEU A 238 -10.20 18.63 -3.31
CA LEU A 238 -10.91 18.48 -2.05
C LEU A 238 -12.04 17.46 -2.23
N ARG A 239 -12.16 16.51 -1.29
CA ARG A 239 -13.30 15.57 -1.26
C ARG A 239 -14.62 16.36 -1.25
N PRO A 240 -15.65 15.93 -2.01
CA PRO A 240 -15.78 14.64 -2.71
C PRO A 240 -15.23 14.64 -4.15
N ALA A 241 -14.59 15.71 -4.62
CA ALA A 241 -13.99 15.72 -5.95
C ALA A 241 -12.85 14.69 -6.00
N GLN A 242 -12.77 13.99 -7.13
CA GLN A 242 -11.78 12.95 -7.39
C GLN A 242 -10.84 13.42 -8.51
N ALA A 243 -9.58 13.03 -8.43
CA ALA A 243 -8.68 13.21 -9.56
C ALA A 243 -9.15 12.35 -10.74
N PRO A 244 -9.07 12.86 -11.98
CA PRO A 244 -9.31 12.05 -13.16
C PRO A 244 -8.27 10.92 -13.22
N ILE A 245 -8.70 9.73 -13.62
CA ILE A 245 -7.78 8.61 -13.81
C ILE A 245 -7.36 8.56 -15.27
N ASN A 246 -6.13 8.97 -15.54
CA ASN A 246 -5.53 8.87 -16.87
C ASN A 246 -4.07 8.40 -16.75
N PRO A 247 -3.81 7.09 -16.85
CA PRO A 247 -2.45 6.58 -16.74
C PRO A 247 -1.48 7.23 -17.75
N GLU A 248 -1.95 7.56 -18.96
CA GLU A 248 -1.12 8.18 -20.01
C GLU A 248 -0.55 9.55 -19.60
N GLN A 249 -1.17 10.25 -18.64
CA GLN A 249 -0.67 11.53 -18.16
C GLN A 249 0.72 11.43 -17.52
N TYR A 250 1.02 10.28 -16.91
CA TYR A 250 2.27 10.06 -16.15
C TYR A 250 3.15 8.99 -16.78
N ARG A 251 2.91 8.60 -18.05
CA ARG A 251 3.82 7.68 -18.73
C ARG A 251 5.22 8.34 -18.77
N PRO A 252 6.26 7.72 -18.16
CA PRO A 252 7.60 8.29 -18.08
C PRO A 252 8.32 8.32 -19.44
#